data_AF-A0A537ZUE1-F1
#
_entry.id   AF-A0A537ZUE1-F1
#
_cell.length_a   1.000
_cell.length_b   1.000
_cell.length_c   1.000
_cell.angle_alpha   90.00
_cell.angle_beta   90.00
_cell.angle_gamma   90.00
#
_symmetry.space_group_name_H-M   'P 1'
#
loop_
_entity.id
_entity.type
_entity.pdbx_description
1 polymer ?
#
loop_
_entity_poly.entity_id
_entity_poly.type
_entity_poly.pdbx_seq_one_letter_code
_entity_poly.pdbx_strand_id
1 'polypeptide(L)'
;MFVPAVLLALAALAVGLVPGMVEAFEGAAVQFANGSSYAAAVLHGGNAPPIEAGPAYSAPASAYLYSALTLVGALAVAAVMLFGYRTPRAASRRLSAVAARAVAPLRAVHSGHIGDYVAWLVVGVALLGGSFAIALQ
;
A
#
# COMPACT_ATOMS: atom_id res chain seq x y z
N MET A 1 18.22 -7.87 16.51
CA MET A 1 17.75 -7.39 15.19
C MET A 1 16.23 -7.52 14.99
N PHE A 2 15.57 -8.56 15.51
CA PHE A 2 14.11 -8.71 15.34
C PHE A 2 13.25 -7.90 16.32
N VAL A 3 13.81 -7.49 17.46
CA VAL A 3 13.08 -6.71 18.48
C VAL A 3 12.39 -5.46 17.89
N PRO A 4 13.09 -4.55 17.18
CA PRO A 4 12.42 -3.37 16.59
C PRO A 4 11.36 -3.76 15.55
N ALA A 5 11.61 -4.79 14.73
CA ALA A 5 10.65 -5.24 13.73
C ALA A 5 9.37 -5.80 14.37
N VAL A 6 9.50 -6.60 15.43
CA VAL A 6 8.36 -7.15 16.18
C VAL A 6 7.59 -6.03 16.87
N LEU A 7 8.29 -5.08 17.50
CA LEU A 7 7.64 -3.93 18.15
C LEU A 7 6.85 -3.08 17.14
N LEU A 8 7.43 -2.79 15.98
CA LEU A 8 6.74 -2.02 14.93
C LEU A 8 5.54 -2.79 14.36
N ALA A 9 5.65 -4.10 14.17
CA ALA A 9 4.54 -4.93 13.69
C ALA A 9 3.39 -4.97 14.71
N LEU A 10 3.71 -5.14 16.00
CA LEU A 10 2.71 -5.12 17.08
C LEU A 10 2.06 -3.73 17.21
N ALA A 11 2.85 -2.66 17.10
CA ALA A 11 2.33 -1.30 17.11
C ALA A 11 1.36 -1.05 15.94
N ALA A 12 1.71 -1.50 14.73
CA ALA A 12 0.83 -1.38 13.57
C ALA A 12 -0.50 -2.14 13.75
N LEU A 13 -0.47 -3.32 14.36
CA LEU A 13 -1.68 -4.07 14.71
C LEU A 13 -2.51 -3.35 15.79
N ALA A 14 -1.84 -2.78 16.80
CA ALA A 14 -2.49 -2.07 17.89
C ALA A 14 -3.21 -0.80 17.43
N VAL A 15 -2.69 -0.09 16.42
CA VAL A 15 -3.36 1.10 15.84
C VAL A 15 -4.76 0.75 15.33
N GLY A 16 -4.94 -0.43 14.72
CA GLY A 16 -6.25 -0.89 14.23
C GLY A 16 -7.25 -1.28 15.33
N LEU A 17 -6.80 -1.41 16.58
CA LEU A 17 -7.66 -1.70 17.74
C LEU A 17 -8.14 -0.44 18.45
N VAL A 18 -7.59 0.73 18.12
CA VAL A 18 -8.00 1.99 18.76
C VAL A 18 -9.33 2.45 18.17
N PRO A 19 -10.41 2.53 18.97
CA PRO A 19 -11.69 3.02 18.49
C PRO A 19 -11.59 4.51 18.13
N GLY A 20 -12.30 4.95 17.09
CA GLY A 20 -12.26 6.35 16.65
C GLY A 20 -11.05 6.71 15.76
N MET A 21 -10.13 5.78 15.53
CA MET A 21 -8.90 6.04 14.78
C MET A 21 -9.19 6.25 13.28
N VAL A 22 -10.14 5.51 12.71
CA VAL A 22 -10.54 5.65 11.30
C VAL A 22 -11.16 7.02 11.08
N GLU A 23 -12.08 7.41 11.96
CA GLU A 23 -12.77 8.69 11.90
C GLU A 23 -11.80 9.86 12.09
N ALA A 24 -10.81 9.72 12.98
CA ALA A 24 -9.75 10.72 13.16
C ALA A 24 -8.87 10.86 11.90
N PHE A 25 -8.52 9.75 11.24
CA PHE A 25 -7.76 9.79 10.00
C PHE A 25 -8.58 10.35 8.84
N GLU A 26 -9.86 10.01 8.73
CA GLU A 26 -10.75 10.58 7.71
C GLU A 26 -10.91 12.10 7.90
N GLY A 27 -11.16 12.57 9.12
CA GLY A 27 -11.23 14.00 9.42
C GLY A 27 -9.92 14.74 9.11
N ALA A 28 -8.77 14.16 9.47
CA ALA A 28 -7.47 14.71 9.13
C ALA A 28 -7.22 14.72 7.61
N ALA A 29 -7.65 13.70 6.88
CA ALA A 29 -7.50 13.60 5.43
C ALA A 29 -8.35 14.66 4.71
N VAL A 30 -9.60 14.87 5.14
CA VAL A 30 -10.47 15.92 4.61
C VAL A 30 -9.85 17.31 4.85
N GLN A 31 -9.30 17.55 6.04
CA GLN A 31 -8.59 18.79 6.35
C GLN A 31 -7.34 18.98 5.48
N PHE A 32 -6.55 17.91 5.31
CA PHE A 32 -5.33 17.91 4.49
C PHE A 32 -5.63 18.20 3.01
N ALA A 33 -6.72 17.67 2.48
CA ALA A 33 -7.15 17.90 1.10
C ALA A 33 -7.73 19.31 0.88
N ASN A 34 -8.12 20.04 1.94
CA ASN A 34 -8.73 21.36 1.83
C ASN A 34 -7.70 22.49 1.67
N GLY A 35 -7.18 22.63 0.45
CA GLY A 35 -6.19 23.67 0.12
C GLY A 35 -6.70 25.11 0.27
N SER A 36 -8.00 25.36 0.10
CA SER A 36 -8.56 26.72 0.24
C SER A 36 -8.61 27.18 1.70
N SER A 37 -8.93 26.28 2.63
CA SER A 37 -8.89 26.56 4.07
C SER A 37 -7.46 26.78 4.55
N TYR A 38 -6.50 26.02 4.03
CA TYR A 38 -5.08 26.25 4.28
C TYR A 38 -4.62 27.62 3.75
N ALA A 39 -4.94 27.97 2.51
CA ALA A 39 -4.60 29.27 1.93
C ALA A 39 -5.25 30.42 2.69
N ALA A 40 -6.51 30.28 3.12
CA ALA A 40 -7.19 31.26 3.95
C ALA A 40 -6.50 31.44 5.31
N ALA A 41 -6.11 30.34 5.97
CA ALA A 41 -5.41 30.39 7.24
C ALA A 41 -4.05 31.09 7.14
N VAL A 42 -3.26 30.77 6.10
CA VAL A 42 -1.93 31.36 5.88
C VAL A 42 -2.01 32.81 5.42
N LEU A 43 -2.90 33.14 4.49
CA LEU A 43 -2.97 34.47 3.87
C LEU A 43 -3.76 35.48 4.72
N HIS A 44 -4.74 35.02 5.50
CA HIS A 44 -5.66 35.89 6.24
C HIS A 44 -5.58 35.71 7.77
N GLY A 45 -4.68 34.84 8.26
CA GLY A 45 -4.40 34.69 9.69
C GLY A 45 -5.53 34.05 10.51
N GLY A 46 -6.40 33.27 9.87
CA GLY A 46 -7.53 32.60 10.52
C GLY A 46 -7.23 31.15 10.91
N ASN A 47 -7.92 30.64 11.93
CA ASN A 47 -7.98 29.19 12.15
C ASN A 47 -8.91 28.57 11.10
N ALA A 48 -8.45 27.54 10.39
CA ALA A 48 -9.32 26.80 9.49
C ALA A 48 -10.44 26.12 10.32
N PRO A 49 -11.72 26.32 9.97
CA PRO A 49 -12.81 25.66 10.69
C PRO A 49 -12.70 24.14 10.52
N PRO A 50 -13.05 23.35 11.54
CA PRO A 50 -13.13 21.90 11.42
C PRO A 50 -14.10 21.54 10.29
N ILE A 51 -13.66 20.73 9.34
CA ILE A 51 -14.53 20.20 8.31
C ILE A 51 -15.15 18.91 8.84
N GLU A 52 -16.48 18.81 8.78
CA GLU A 52 -17.16 17.56 9.12
C GLU A 52 -16.73 16.46 8.14
N ALA A 53 -16.22 15.37 8.71
CA ALA A 53 -15.93 14.18 7.91
C ALA A 53 -17.25 13.63 7.33
N GLY A 54 -17.18 13.13 6.09
CA GLY A 54 -18.31 12.44 5.46
C GLY A 54 -18.67 11.14 6.20
N PRO A 55 -19.66 10.37 5.70
CA PRO A 55 -20.01 9.09 6.30
C PRO A 55 -18.79 8.17 6.36
N ALA A 56 -18.51 7.66 7.57
CA ALA A 56 -17.34 6.82 7.82
C ALA A 56 -17.33 5.61 6.90
N TYR A 57 -16.16 5.32 6.31
CA TYR A 57 -16.02 4.15 5.47
C TYR A 57 -16.22 2.87 6.29
N SER A 58 -17.21 2.06 5.91
CA SER A 58 -17.39 0.73 6.46
C SER A 58 -16.85 -0.32 5.48
N ALA A 59 -15.86 -1.08 5.93
CA ALA A 59 -15.27 -2.14 5.12
C ALA A 59 -16.32 -3.24 4.85
N PRO A 60 -16.62 -3.57 3.58
CA PRO A 60 -17.53 -4.65 3.27
C PRO A 60 -16.95 -6.00 3.71
N ALA A 61 -17.80 -7.00 3.95
CA ALA A 61 -17.36 -8.34 4.37
C ALA A 61 -16.33 -8.97 3.41
N SER A 62 -16.43 -8.66 2.12
CA SER A 62 -15.47 -9.10 1.10
C SER A 62 -14.06 -8.55 1.34
N ALA A 63 -13.92 -7.34 1.88
CA ALA A 63 -12.61 -6.76 2.19
C ALA A 63 -11.86 -7.61 3.22
N TYR A 64 -12.54 -8.06 4.27
CA TYR A 64 -11.95 -8.94 5.28
C TYR A 64 -11.53 -10.29 4.70
N LEU A 65 -12.34 -10.86 3.79
CA LEU A 65 -11.99 -12.11 3.11
C LEU A 65 -10.74 -11.93 2.25
N TYR A 66 -10.66 -10.85 1.47
CA TYR A 66 -9.48 -10.54 0.67
C TYR A 66 -8.26 -10.31 1.55
N SER A 67 -8.37 -9.53 2.63
CA SER A 67 -7.28 -9.30 3.59
C SER A 67 -6.78 -10.61 4.20
N ALA A 68 -7.68 -11.50 4.61
CA ALA A 68 -7.32 -12.80 5.16
C ALA A 68 -6.61 -13.67 4.13
N LEU A 69 -7.13 -13.75 2.90
CA LEU A 69 -6.52 -14.52 1.82
C LEU A 69 -5.13 -13.99 1.46
N THR A 70 -4.97 -12.67 1.36
CA THR A 70 -3.68 -12.01 1.11
C THR A 70 -2.69 -12.27 2.23
N LEU A 71 -3.11 -12.18 3.49
CA LEU A 71 -2.26 -12.47 4.64
C LEU A 71 -1.77 -13.93 4.64
N VAL A 72 -2.69 -14.88 4.46
CA VAL A 72 -2.36 -16.30 4.37
C VAL A 72 -1.42 -16.56 3.19
N GLY A 73 -1.68 -15.95 2.03
CA GLY A 73 -0.82 -16.04 0.86
C GLY A 73 0.59 -15.52 1.14
N ALA A 74 0.71 -14.34 1.78
CA ALA A 74 2.00 -13.76 2.14
C ALA A 74 2.79 -14.65 3.11
N LEU A 75 2.13 -15.19 4.14
CA LEU A 75 2.74 -16.11 5.11
C LEU A 75 3.17 -17.42 4.44
N ALA A 76 2.36 -17.95 3.51
CA ALA A 76 2.71 -19.15 2.75
C ALA A 76 3.94 -18.91 1.86
N VAL A 77 4.01 -17.79 1.15
CA VAL A 77 5.19 -17.41 0.35
C VAL A 77 6.41 -17.25 1.24
N ALA A 78 6.29 -16.55 2.37
CA ALA A 78 7.39 -16.37 3.32
C ALA A 78 7.88 -17.71 3.89
N ALA A 79 6.97 -18.62 4.26
CA ALA A 79 7.31 -19.96 4.75
C ALA A 79 8.01 -20.79 3.67
N VAL A 80 7.54 -20.74 2.42
CA VAL A 80 8.19 -21.42 1.29
C VAL A 80 9.58 -20.85 1.03
N MET A 81 9.77 -19.53 1.10
CA MET A 81 11.09 -18.92 0.93
C MET A 81 12.03 -19.25 2.09
N LEU A 82 11.52 -19.26 3.32
CA LEU A 82 12.34 -19.49 4.52
C LEU A 82 12.68 -20.96 4.72
N PHE A 83 11.75 -21.89 4.45
CA PHE A 83 11.92 -23.32 4.72
C PHE A 83 12.07 -24.18 3.45
N GLY A 84 11.94 -23.58 2.26
CA GLY A 84 12.00 -24.28 0.97
C GLY A 84 13.33 -24.95 0.65
N TYR A 85 14.40 -24.63 1.38
CA TYR A 85 15.68 -25.34 1.28
C TYR A 85 15.60 -26.78 1.82
N ARG A 86 14.62 -27.10 2.68
CA ARG A 86 14.37 -28.44 3.23
C ARG A 86 13.47 -29.31 2.35
N THR A 87 12.83 -28.73 1.33
CA THR A 87 11.96 -29.47 0.39
C THR A 87 12.78 -30.30 -0.62
N PRO A 88 12.23 -31.40 -1.14
CA PRO A 88 12.89 -32.21 -2.16
C PRO A 88 13.35 -31.36 -3.34
N ARG A 89 14.60 -31.56 -3.80
CA ARG A 89 15.22 -30.77 -4.89
C ARG A 89 14.34 -30.60 -6.13
N ALA A 90 13.50 -31.58 -6.44
CA ALA A 90 12.56 -31.54 -7.56
C ALA A 90 11.43 -30.50 -7.39
N ALA A 91 10.86 -30.37 -6.20
CA ALA A 91 9.82 -29.39 -5.89
C ALA A 91 10.38 -27.96 -5.89
N SER A 92 11.55 -27.76 -5.27
CA SER A 92 12.26 -26.47 -5.28
C SER A 92 12.58 -25.99 -6.71
N ARG A 93 13.09 -26.88 -7.57
CA ARG A 93 13.39 -26.57 -8.98
C ARG A 93 12.16 -26.21 -9.81
N ARG A 94 11.03 -26.88 -9.58
CA ARG A 94 9.77 -26.52 -10.27
C ARG A 94 9.30 -25.13 -9.86
N LEU A 95 9.32 -24.83 -8.56
CA LEU A 95 8.89 -23.53 -8.06
C LEU A 95 9.79 -22.40 -8.58
N SER A 96 11.11 -22.60 -8.58
CA SER A 96 12.05 -21.63 -9.14
C SER A 96 11.85 -21.43 -10.64
N ALA A 97 11.55 -22.49 -11.40
CA ALA A 97 11.29 -22.39 -12.84
C ALA A 97 9.99 -21.63 -13.14
N VAL A 98 8.93 -21.84 -12.34
CA VAL A 98 7.67 -21.08 -12.46
C VAL A 98 7.90 -19.61 -12.12
N ALA A 99 8.59 -19.32 -11.02
CA ALA A 99 8.93 -17.95 -10.64
C ALA A 99 9.80 -17.26 -11.70
N ALA A 100 10.80 -17.96 -12.24
CA ALA A 100 11.65 -17.43 -13.30
C ALA A 100 10.85 -17.12 -14.57
N ARG A 101 9.92 -17.98 -14.97
CA ARG A 101 9.03 -17.74 -16.12
C ARG A 101 8.07 -16.58 -15.90
N ALA A 102 7.52 -16.45 -14.70
CA ALA A 102 6.61 -15.35 -14.36
C ALA A 102 7.32 -13.99 -14.39
N VAL A 103 8.59 -13.94 -13.95
CA VAL A 103 9.38 -12.70 -13.90
C VAL A 103 10.15 -12.44 -15.20
N ALA A 104 10.35 -13.45 -16.06
CA ALA A 104 11.04 -13.31 -17.34
C ALA A 104 10.55 -12.14 -18.22
N PRO A 105 9.24 -11.93 -18.45
CA PRO A 105 8.78 -10.79 -19.25
C PRO A 105 9.11 -9.45 -18.58
N LEU A 106 8.94 -9.32 -17.26
CA LEU A 106 9.35 -8.10 -16.52
C LEU A 106 10.85 -7.83 -16.68
N ARG A 107 11.65 -8.89 -16.61
CA ARG A 107 13.11 -8.81 -16.74
C ARG A 107 13.53 -8.43 -18.17
N ALA A 108 12.75 -8.83 -19.17
CA ALA A 108 12.98 -8.47 -20.57
C ALA A 108 12.64 -7.00 -20.87
N VAL A 109 11.71 -6.40 -20.12
CA VAL A 109 11.37 -4.96 -20.23
C VAL A 109 12.45 -4.08 -19.57
N HIS A 110 13.33 -4.63 -18.74
CA HIS A 110 14.48 -3.90 -18.20
C HIS A 110 15.60 -3.77 -19.25
N SER A 111 15.68 -2.59 -19.87
CA SER A 111 16.74 -2.23 -20.81
C SER A 111 18.09 -1.97 -20.12
N GLY A 112 18.11 -1.83 -18.79
CA GLY A 112 19.29 -1.43 -18.02
C GLY A 112 19.68 0.05 -18.18
N HIS A 113 18.97 0.82 -19.00
CA HIS A 113 19.22 2.25 -19.21
C HIS A 113 18.44 3.07 -18.19
N ILE A 114 19.14 3.90 -17.40
CA ILE A 114 18.51 4.69 -16.32
C ILE A 114 17.36 5.58 -16.83
N GLY A 115 17.48 6.10 -18.06
CA GLY A 115 16.46 6.94 -18.70
C GLY A 115 15.12 6.23 -18.91
N ASP A 116 15.14 4.94 -19.25
CA ASP A 116 13.91 4.17 -19.47
C ASP A 116 13.17 3.94 -18.15
N TYR A 117 13.90 3.75 -17.05
CA TYR A 117 13.27 3.66 -15.72
C TYR A 117 12.59 4.96 -15.31
N VAL A 118 13.23 6.11 -15.58
CA VAL A 118 12.62 7.41 -15.33
C VAL A 118 11.38 7.61 -16.21
N ALA A 119 11.45 7.24 -17.49
CA ALA A 119 10.30 7.32 -18.40
C ALA A 119 9.13 6.46 -17.91
N TRP A 120 9.37 5.19 -17.54
CA TRP A 120 8.34 4.31 -16.99
C TRP A 120 7.77 4.80 -15.65
N LEU A 121 8.61 5.37 -14.79
CA LEU A 121 8.16 5.99 -13.54
C LEU A 121 7.23 7.16 -13.83
N VAL A 122 7.62 8.08 -14.70
CA VAL A 122 6.81 9.26 -15.07
C VAL A 122 5.49 8.83 -15.69
N VAL A 123 5.50 7.85 -16.61
CA VAL A 123 4.28 7.29 -17.20
C VAL A 123 3.39 6.68 -16.12
N GLY A 124 3.96 5.88 -15.22
CA GLY A 124 3.20 5.26 -14.12
C GLY A 124 2.57 6.28 -13.18
N VAL A 125 3.33 7.31 -12.79
CA VAL A 125 2.84 8.40 -11.93
C VAL A 125 1.77 9.22 -12.65
N ALA A 126 1.95 9.53 -13.94
CA ALA A 126 0.98 10.27 -14.72
C ALA A 126 -0.34 9.50 -14.90
N LEU A 127 -0.26 8.20 -15.19
CA LEU A 127 -1.45 7.33 -15.30
C LEU A 127 -2.16 7.21 -13.96
N LEU A 128 -1.42 7.00 -12.87
CA LEU A 128 -2.00 6.90 -11.53
C LEU A 128 -2.66 8.20 -11.10
N GLY A 129 -1.95 9.33 -11.24
CA GLY A 129 -2.48 10.65 -10.93
C GLY A 129 -3.68 11.02 -11.80
N GLY A 130 -3.62 10.73 -13.10
CA GLY A 130 -4.73 10.93 -14.02
C GLY A 130 -5.96 10.08 -13.67
N SER A 131 -5.76 8.83 -13.25
CA SER A 131 -6.85 7.95 -12.81
C SER A 131 -7.55 8.50 -11.57
N PHE A 132 -6.80 9.01 -10.59
CA PHE A 132 -7.37 9.69 -9.43
C PHE A 132 -8.08 10.98 -9.82
N ALA A 133 -7.49 11.78 -10.69
CA ALA A 133 -8.09 13.01 -11.16
C ALA A 133 -9.45 12.78 -11.84
N ILE A 134 -9.61 11.66 -12.55
CA ILE A 134 -10.90 11.25 -13.15
C ILE A 134 -11.85 10.69 -12.10
N ALA A 135 -11.37 9.84 -11.18
CA ALA A 135 -12.21 9.16 -10.19
C ALA A 135 -12.71 10.08 -9.06
N LEU A 136 -12.06 11.22 -8.84
CA LEU A 136 -12.36 12.18 -7.77
C LEU A 136 -13.07 13.46 -8.26
N GLN A 137 -13.49 13.50 -9.53
CA GLN A 137 -14.45 14.53 -10.00
C GLN A 137 -15.85 14.24 -9.45
#